data_AF-A0A183DMZ4-F1
#
_entry.id   AF-A0A183DMZ4-F1
#
_cell.length_a   1.000
_cell.length_b   1.000
_cell.length_c   1.000
_cell.angle_alpha   90.00
_cell.angle_beta   90.00
_cell.angle_gamma   90.00
#
_symmetry.space_group_name_H-M   'P 1'
#
loop_
_entity.id
_entity.type
_entity.pdbx_description
1 polymer ?
#
loop_
_entity_poly.entity_id
_entity_poly.type
_entity_poly.pdbx_seq_one_letter_code
_entity_poly.pdbx_strand_id
1 'polypeptide(L)'
;MGPRKILSILKKKDVVQYLARCKELLRDDGFIIVIETTSDYEIALAIQGLSGEPLSISDSGRIYGAYFTHEQLLALYKQCGFRLCNYQGDPSMMTTAYAIRKIPSQLKEPVVVDVDDIKEFTWIEPLQKIIEERLSEPDYKTVWLTSTTIRNNGLLGLALCFK
;
A
#
# COMPACT_ATOMS: atom_id res chain seq x y z
N MET A 1 -9.92 -3.36 14.35
CA MET A 1 -9.00 -4.17 13.52
C MET A 1 -9.79 -4.65 12.30
N GLY A 2 -9.64 -4.00 11.14
CA GLY A 2 -10.36 -4.41 9.93
C GLY A 2 -9.75 -5.67 9.29
N PRO A 3 -10.51 -6.47 8.54
CA PRO A 3 -10.01 -7.71 7.96
C PRO A 3 -8.88 -7.42 6.97
N ARG A 4 -7.69 -7.97 7.21
CA ARG A 4 -6.60 -8.02 6.22
C ARG A 4 -7.03 -9.00 5.13
N LYS A 5 -7.72 -8.52 4.10
CA LYS A 5 -8.07 -9.34 2.94
C LYS A 5 -6.86 -9.41 2.01
N ILE A 6 -6.22 -10.56 1.99
CA ILE A 6 -5.33 -10.96 0.90
C ILE A 6 -6.23 -11.24 -0.31
N LEU A 7 -5.98 -10.56 -1.42
CA LEU A 7 -6.83 -10.64 -2.61
C LEU A 7 -6.01 -11.13 -3.81
N SER A 8 -6.60 -12.03 -4.59
CA SER A 8 -6.22 -12.21 -5.99
C SER A 8 -7.28 -11.60 -6.89
N ILE A 9 -6.81 -10.81 -7.86
CA ILE A 9 -7.55 -10.11 -8.89
C ILE A 9 -7.53 -10.86 -10.23
N LEU A 10 -6.69 -11.88 -10.41
CA LEU A 10 -6.59 -12.71 -11.62
C LEU A 10 -7.96 -13.12 -12.18
N LYS A 11 -8.83 -13.63 -11.32
CA LYS A 11 -10.13 -14.22 -11.66
C LYS A 11 -11.26 -13.20 -11.82
N LYS A 12 -10.99 -11.90 -11.71
CA LYS A 12 -12.03 -10.87 -11.82
C LYS A 12 -12.22 -10.49 -13.28
N LYS A 13 -13.47 -10.62 -13.75
CA LYS A 13 -13.87 -10.29 -15.14
C LYS A 13 -13.55 -8.82 -15.46
N ASP A 14 -13.95 -7.92 -14.57
CA ASP A 14 -13.58 -6.51 -14.61
C ASP A 14 -12.76 -6.17 -13.36
N VAL A 15 -11.44 -6.14 -13.54
CA VAL A 15 -10.50 -5.87 -12.46
C VAL A 15 -10.55 -4.40 -12.02
N VAL A 16 -10.78 -3.49 -12.96
CA VAL A 16 -10.82 -2.04 -12.68
C VAL A 16 -12.03 -1.72 -11.81
N GLN A 17 -13.21 -2.22 -12.19
CA GLN A 17 -14.42 -2.05 -11.39
C GLN A 17 -14.29 -2.73 -10.01
N TYR A 18 -13.68 -3.92 -9.96
CA TYR A 18 -13.44 -4.61 -8.70
C TYR A 18 -12.56 -3.78 -7.75
N LEU A 19 -11.43 -3.25 -8.24
CA LEU A 19 -10.53 -2.39 -7.46
C LEU A 19 -11.20 -1.07 -7.06
N ALA A 20 -12.05 -0.49 -7.92
CA ALA A 20 -12.85 0.68 -7.59
C ALA A 20 -13.80 0.41 -6.42
N ARG A 21 -14.50 -0.74 -6.43
CA ARG A 21 -15.36 -1.13 -5.31
C ARG A 21 -14.57 -1.41 -4.03
N CYS A 22 -13.39 -2.02 -4.13
CA CYS A 22 -12.50 -2.18 -2.99
C CYS A 22 -12.11 -0.83 -2.37
N LYS A 23 -11.89 0.20 -3.20
CA LYS A 23 -11.55 1.55 -2.74
C LYS A 23 -12.65 2.17 -1.88
N GLU A 24 -13.92 1.93 -2.20
CA GLU A 24 -15.07 2.42 -1.42
C GLU A 24 -15.15 1.78 -0.03
N LEU A 25 -14.62 0.55 0.12
CA LEU A 25 -14.56 -0.16 1.39
C LEU A 25 -13.34 0.23 2.24
N LEU A 26 -12.39 0.96 1.66
CA LEU A 26 -11.20 1.43 2.36
C LEU A 26 -11.41 2.84 2.90
N ARG A 27 -11.06 3.02 4.17
CA ARG A 27 -10.73 4.35 4.69
C ARG A 27 -9.60 4.97 3.87
N ASP A 28 -9.52 6.30 3.90
CA ASP A 28 -8.40 7.00 3.30
C ASP A 28 -7.09 6.49 3.87
N ASP A 29 -6.06 6.43 3.00
CA ASP A 29 -4.78 5.81 3.30
C ASP A 29 -4.81 4.32 3.67
N GLY A 30 -5.95 3.63 3.47
CA GLY A 30 -6.09 2.19 3.67
C GLY A 30 -5.26 1.37 2.67
N PHE A 31 -4.86 0.16 3.09
CA PHE A 31 -4.02 -0.75 2.30
C PHE A 31 -4.78 -1.99 1.85
N ILE A 32 -4.40 -2.52 0.69
CA ILE A 32 -4.74 -3.85 0.20
C ILE A 32 -3.44 -4.61 -0.03
N ILE A 33 -3.44 -5.89 0.32
CA ILE A 33 -2.38 -6.83 -0.08
C ILE A 33 -2.92 -7.66 -1.23
N VAL A 34 -2.24 -7.58 -2.38
CA VAL A 34 -2.58 -8.32 -3.58
C VAL A 34 -1.50 -9.36 -3.82
N ILE A 35 -1.86 -10.62 -4.07
CA ILE A 35 -0.90 -11.69 -4.38
C ILE A 35 -1.26 -12.24 -5.76
N GLU A 36 -0.30 -12.16 -6.69
CA GLU A 36 -0.52 -12.52 -8.09
C GLU A 36 0.62 -13.34 -8.64
N THR A 37 0.30 -14.25 -9.56
CA THR A 37 1.29 -14.98 -10.36
C THR A 37 1.97 -14.01 -11.33
N THR A 38 3.30 -13.94 -11.28
CA THR A 38 4.11 -13.05 -12.11
C THR A 38 5.36 -13.71 -12.71
N SER A 39 5.55 -15.01 -12.48
CA SER A 39 6.57 -15.83 -13.15
C SER A 39 6.04 -17.24 -13.36
N ASP A 40 6.79 -18.04 -14.13
CA ASP A 40 6.52 -19.48 -14.36
C ASP A 40 5.07 -19.74 -14.78
N TYR A 41 4.57 -18.90 -15.70
CA TYR A 41 3.17 -18.86 -16.11
C TYR A 41 2.69 -20.20 -16.69
N GLU A 42 3.58 -20.96 -17.32
CA GLU A 42 3.34 -22.31 -17.86
C GLU A 42 3.01 -23.30 -16.74
N ILE A 43 3.76 -23.24 -15.64
CA ILE A 43 3.56 -24.09 -14.47
C ILE A 43 2.26 -23.69 -13.77
N ALA A 44 2.02 -22.39 -13.61
CA ALA A 44 0.78 -21.89 -13.05
C ALA A 44 -0.45 -22.30 -13.88
N LEU A 45 -0.34 -22.26 -15.22
CA LEU A 45 -1.39 -22.69 -16.13
C LEU A 45 -1.66 -24.18 -16.03
N ALA A 46 -0.61 -25.01 -15.98
CA ALA A 46 -0.73 -26.45 -15.79
C ALA A 46 -1.42 -26.79 -14.47
N ILE A 47 -1.03 -26.14 -13.37
CA ILE A 47 -1.67 -26.29 -12.05
C ILE A 47 -3.15 -25.91 -12.11
N GLN A 48 -3.47 -24.78 -12.77
CA GLN A 48 -4.86 -24.33 -12.92
C GLN A 48 -5.71 -25.31 -13.73
N GLY A 49 -5.15 -25.85 -14.83
CA GLY A 49 -5.81 -26.86 -15.65
C GLY A 49 -6.05 -28.16 -14.91
N LEU A 50 -5.07 -28.63 -14.12
CA LEU A 50 -5.22 -29.81 -13.26
C LEU A 50 -6.25 -29.61 -12.13
N SER A 51 -6.41 -28.37 -11.67
CA SER A 51 -7.40 -28.02 -10.64
C SER A 51 -8.84 -28.03 -11.16
N GLY A 52 -9.06 -28.26 -12.47
CA GLY A 52 -10.38 -28.24 -13.09
C GLY A 52 -11.03 -26.85 -13.14
N GLU A 53 -10.24 -25.79 -12.90
CA GLU A 53 -10.75 -24.43 -12.96
C GLU A 53 -10.90 -23.98 -14.42
N PRO A 54 -12.00 -23.28 -14.76
CA PRO A 54 -12.21 -22.80 -16.12
C PRO A 54 -11.12 -21.79 -16.51
N LEU A 55 -10.43 -22.09 -17.60
CA LEU A 55 -9.47 -21.20 -18.23
C LEU A 55 -10.23 -20.16 -19.07
N SER A 56 -10.40 -18.96 -18.52
CA SER A 56 -10.96 -17.83 -19.26
C SER A 56 -9.84 -17.15 -20.05
N ILE A 57 -9.50 -17.70 -21.21
CA ILE A 57 -8.56 -17.07 -22.14
C ILE A 57 -9.25 -15.85 -22.75
N SER A 58 -8.79 -14.66 -22.39
CA SER A 58 -9.29 -13.39 -22.91
C SER A 58 -8.23 -12.72 -23.80
N ASP A 59 -8.64 -11.99 -24.85
CA ASP A 59 -7.77 -11.16 -25.70
C ASP A 59 -7.28 -9.87 -24.99
N SER A 60 -7.15 -9.91 -23.67
CA SER A 60 -6.86 -8.75 -22.82
C SER A 60 -5.39 -8.33 -22.78
N GLY A 61 -4.53 -8.91 -23.63
CA GLY A 61 -3.08 -8.71 -23.61
C GLY A 61 -2.38 -9.36 -22.41
N ARG A 62 -3.08 -10.22 -21.67
CA ARG A 62 -2.55 -11.01 -20.55
C ARG A 62 -1.80 -12.24 -21.06
N ILE A 63 -0.81 -12.71 -20.31
CA ILE A 63 -0.10 -13.96 -20.59
C ILE A 63 -1.09 -15.13 -20.51
N TYR A 64 -1.15 -15.95 -21.57
CA TYR A 64 -2.15 -17.01 -21.76
C TYR A 64 -3.61 -16.53 -21.60
N GLY A 65 -3.86 -15.23 -21.82
CA GLY A 65 -5.17 -14.61 -21.64
C GLY A 65 -5.66 -14.52 -20.19
N ALA A 66 -4.83 -14.89 -19.21
CA ALA A 66 -5.20 -15.02 -17.80
C ALA A 66 -4.31 -14.18 -16.86
N TYR A 67 -2.99 -14.26 -17.01
CA TYR A 67 -2.02 -13.71 -16.06
C TYR A 67 -1.52 -12.32 -16.44
N PHE A 68 -1.40 -11.45 -15.44
CA PHE A 68 -0.79 -10.14 -15.63
C PHE A 68 0.72 -10.21 -15.47
N THR A 69 1.45 -9.44 -16.28
CA THR A 69 2.86 -9.15 -15.96
C THR A 69 2.98 -8.17 -14.80
N HIS A 70 4.16 -8.11 -14.20
CA HIS A 70 4.45 -7.13 -13.16
C HIS A 70 4.13 -5.69 -13.59
N GLU A 71 4.55 -5.30 -14.79
CA GLU A 71 4.35 -3.95 -15.35
C GLU A 71 2.87 -3.65 -15.58
N GLN A 72 2.10 -4.64 -16.04
CA GLN A 72 0.66 -4.51 -16.22
C GLN A 72 -0.04 -4.28 -14.87
N LEU A 73 0.36 -5.00 -13.82
CA LEU A 73 -0.17 -4.78 -12.47
C LEU A 73 0.16 -3.38 -11.96
N LEU A 74 1.40 -2.91 -12.13
CA LEU A 74 1.78 -1.56 -11.72
C LEU A 74 0.97 -0.47 -12.43
N ALA A 75 0.80 -0.61 -13.75
CA ALA A 75 -0.02 0.30 -14.55
C ALA A 75 -1.48 0.29 -14.10
N LEU A 76 -2.04 -0.90 -13.87
CA LEU A 76 -3.41 -1.10 -13.40
C LEU A 76 -3.64 -0.42 -12.03
N TYR A 77 -2.74 -0.61 -11.07
CA TYR A 77 -2.87 0.01 -9.75
C TYR A 77 -2.86 1.53 -9.84
N LYS A 78 -1.95 2.08 -10.65
CA LYS A 78 -1.87 3.52 -10.90
C LYS A 78 -3.15 4.05 -11.56
N GLN A 79 -3.64 3.38 -12.60
CA GLN A 79 -4.90 3.73 -13.27
C GLN A 79 -6.08 3.71 -12.29
N CYS A 80 -6.09 2.74 -11.37
CA CYS A 80 -7.13 2.61 -10.36
C CYS A 80 -6.96 3.57 -9.18
N GLY A 81 -6.02 4.52 -9.20
CA GLY A 81 -5.82 5.50 -8.13
C GLY A 81 -5.28 4.89 -6.84
N PHE A 82 -4.48 3.83 -6.95
CA PHE A 82 -3.69 3.28 -5.87
C PHE A 82 -2.21 3.65 -6.04
N ARG A 83 -1.52 3.83 -4.91
CA ARG A 83 -0.07 3.95 -4.85
C ARG A 83 0.52 2.59 -4.50
N LEU A 84 1.50 2.12 -5.24
CA LEU A 84 2.33 0.99 -4.80
C LEU A 84 3.22 1.46 -3.66
N CYS A 85 3.13 0.79 -2.50
CA CYS A 85 3.99 1.09 -1.35
C CYS A 85 5.16 0.11 -1.26
N ASN A 86 4.94 -1.16 -1.59
CA ASN A 86 5.98 -2.18 -1.62
C ASN A 86 5.52 -3.35 -2.51
N TYR A 87 6.47 -4.12 -3.01
CA TYR A 87 6.23 -5.45 -3.57
C TYR A 87 7.35 -6.39 -3.16
N GLN A 88 7.02 -7.66 -2.98
CA GLN A 88 7.97 -8.70 -2.62
C GLN A 88 7.67 -9.94 -3.45
N GLY A 89 8.65 -10.33 -4.26
CA GLY A 89 8.69 -11.64 -4.93
C GLY A 89 9.77 -12.50 -4.30
N ASP A 90 9.70 -13.80 -4.54
CA ASP A 90 10.74 -14.79 -4.20
C ASP A 90 11.06 -15.55 -5.48
N PRO A 91 12.33 -15.68 -5.91
CA PRO A 91 12.70 -16.44 -7.11
C PRO A 91 12.25 -17.91 -7.10
N SER A 92 11.97 -18.47 -5.92
CA SER A 92 11.48 -19.84 -5.74
C SER A 92 9.95 -19.93 -5.81
N MET A 93 9.25 -18.80 -5.89
CA MET A 93 7.80 -18.71 -5.90
C MET A 93 7.32 -18.05 -7.18
N MET A 94 6.23 -18.57 -7.74
CA MET A 94 5.63 -18.02 -8.96
C MET A 94 4.87 -16.70 -8.73
N THR A 95 4.71 -16.30 -7.47
CA THR A 95 3.83 -15.20 -7.06
C THR A 95 4.61 -14.03 -6.46
N THR A 96 4.07 -12.83 -6.67
CA THR A 96 4.54 -11.59 -6.05
C THR A 96 3.43 -11.03 -5.18
N ALA A 97 3.78 -10.61 -3.96
CA ALA A 97 2.90 -9.87 -3.07
C ALA A 97 3.09 -8.37 -3.25
N TYR A 98 1.99 -7.62 -3.36
CA TYR A 98 1.96 -6.17 -3.55
C TYR A 98 1.20 -5.53 -2.40
N ALA A 99 1.80 -4.53 -1.77
CA ALA A 99 1.13 -3.64 -0.83
C ALA A 99 0.74 -2.36 -1.57
N ILE A 100 -0.55 -2.20 -1.86
CA ILE A 100 -1.10 -1.01 -2.51
C ILE A 100 -1.91 -0.18 -1.51
N ARG A 101 -1.82 1.15 -1.61
CA ARG A 101 -2.51 2.09 -0.72
C ARG A 101 -3.46 2.96 -1.51
N LYS A 102 -4.68 3.12 -1.00
CA LYS A 102 -5.65 4.09 -1.54
C LYS A 102 -5.04 5.48 -1.43
N ILE A 103 -4.99 6.21 -2.55
CA ILE A 103 -4.62 7.63 -2.51
C ILE A 103 -5.75 8.38 -1.78
N PRO A 104 -5.44 9.15 -0.73
CA PRO A 104 -6.44 9.85 0.06
C PRO A 104 -7.19 10.87 -0.82
N SER A 105 -8.45 11.11 -0.47
CA SER A 105 -9.31 12.06 -1.19
C SER A 105 -8.86 13.51 -1.01
N GLN A 106 -8.28 13.82 0.15
CA GLN A 106 -7.69 15.12 0.48
C GLN A 106 -6.18 15.00 0.62
N LEU A 107 -5.47 16.01 0.11
CA LEU A 107 -4.03 16.11 0.25
C LEU A 107 -3.66 16.31 1.73
N LYS A 108 -2.60 15.65 2.18
CA LYS A 108 -2.09 15.86 3.54
C LYS A 108 -1.45 17.24 3.67
N GLU A 109 -1.70 17.91 4.79
CA GLU A 109 -1.14 19.21 5.15
C GLU A 109 -0.27 19.08 6.41
N PRO A 110 0.98 18.58 6.25
CA PRO A 110 1.84 18.32 7.39
C PRO A 110 2.41 19.61 7.99
N VAL A 111 2.44 19.70 9.32
CA VAL A 111 3.40 20.55 10.02
C VAL A 111 4.64 19.71 10.30
N VAL A 112 5.79 20.22 9.89
CA VAL A 112 7.08 19.54 10.06
C VAL A 112 7.75 20.06 11.32
N VAL A 113 8.15 19.15 12.20
CA VAL A 113 8.87 19.46 13.44
C VAL A 113 10.23 18.78 13.38
N ASP A 114 11.29 19.59 13.43
CA ASP A 114 12.65 19.09 13.56
C ASP A 114 12.93 18.68 15.01
N VAL A 115 13.46 17.48 15.20
CA VAL A 115 13.77 16.89 16.51
C VAL A 115 15.26 16.63 16.71
N ASP A 116 16.12 17.29 15.92
CA ASP A 116 17.57 17.09 15.96
C ASP A 116 18.24 17.64 17.24
N ASP A 117 17.58 18.54 17.97
CA ASP A 117 18.06 18.97 19.30
C ASP A 117 17.81 17.88 20.36
N ILE A 118 18.83 17.06 20.57
CA ILE A 118 18.86 15.99 21.58
C ILE A 118 19.57 16.39 22.88
N LYS A 119 20.04 17.63 22.99
CA LYS A 119 20.75 18.12 24.19
C LYS A 119 19.78 18.84 25.11
N GLU A 120 19.08 19.83 24.55
CA GLU A 120 18.17 20.68 25.29
C GLU A 120 16.70 20.33 25.01
N PHE A 121 16.44 19.51 23.98
CA PHE A 121 15.10 19.05 23.60
C PHE A 121 14.10 20.20 23.39
N THR A 122 14.57 21.31 22.81
CA THR A 122 13.78 22.54 22.59
C THR A 122 12.52 22.35 21.75
N TRP A 123 12.41 21.23 21.01
CA TRP A 123 11.25 20.88 20.19
C TRP A 123 10.08 20.29 20.99
N ILE A 124 10.25 19.87 22.25
CA ILE A 124 9.19 19.21 23.03
C ILE A 124 7.99 20.14 23.27
N GLU A 125 8.21 21.34 23.79
CA GLU A 125 7.11 22.28 24.09
C GLU A 125 6.37 22.73 22.82
N PRO A 126 7.07 23.12 21.72
CA PRO A 126 6.40 23.39 20.44
C PRO A 126 5.60 22.20 19.92
N LEU A 127 6.15 20.98 20.03
CA LEU A 127 5.45 19.77 19.59
C LEU A 127 4.16 19.53 20.38
N GLN A 128 4.21 19.68 21.72
CA GLN A 128 3.03 19.54 22.57
C GLN A 128 1.92 20.50 22.14
N LYS A 129 2.26 21.78 21.94
CA LYS A 129 1.32 22.79 21.47
C LYS A 129 0.72 22.46 20.10
N ILE A 130 1.56 22.02 19.15
CA ILE A 130 1.09 21.60 17.83
C ILE A 130 0.12 20.42 17.93
N ILE A 131 0.45 19.40 18.75
CA ILE A 131 -0.43 18.25 18.95
C ILE A 131 -1.77 18.70 19.55
N GLU A 132 -1.75 19.55 20.57
CA GLU A 132 -2.96 20.06 21.23
C GLU A 132 -3.86 20.84 20.27
N GLU A 133 -3.29 21.73 19.46
CA GLU A 133 -4.02 22.48 18.44
C GLU A 133 -4.65 21.54 17.39
N ARG A 134 -3.94 20.48 17.03
CA ARG A 134 -4.36 19.53 15.98
C ARG A 134 -5.27 18.39 16.46
N LEU A 135 -5.44 18.18 17.77
CA LEU A 135 -6.32 17.13 18.31
C LEU A 135 -7.77 17.23 17.82
N SER A 136 -8.23 18.45 17.55
CA SER A 136 -9.59 18.73 17.07
C SER A 136 -9.70 18.86 15.54
N GLU A 137 -8.56 18.80 14.84
CA GLU A 137 -8.50 18.98 13.40
C GLU A 137 -8.73 17.66 12.64
N PRO A 138 -9.13 17.70 11.36
CA PRO A 138 -9.32 16.49 10.58
C PRO A 138 -7.99 15.77 10.24
N ASP A 139 -8.04 14.45 10.03
CA ASP A 139 -6.91 13.54 9.77
C ASP A 139 -5.97 13.90 8.59
N TYR A 140 -6.35 14.84 7.72
CA TYR A 140 -5.46 15.31 6.65
C TYR A 140 -4.40 16.29 7.17
N LYS A 141 -4.63 16.93 8.31
CA LYS A 141 -3.68 17.81 8.98
C LYS A 141 -2.75 17.01 9.89
N THR A 142 -1.66 16.51 9.31
CA THR A 142 -0.72 15.61 10.01
C THR A 142 0.41 16.35 10.71
N VAL A 143 1.09 15.71 11.65
CA VAL A 143 2.35 16.17 12.25
C VAL A 143 3.47 15.24 11.80
N TRP A 144 4.52 15.78 11.20
CA TRP A 144 5.66 15.02 10.71
C TRP A 144 6.89 15.37 11.53
N LEU A 145 7.40 14.39 12.25
CA LEU A 145 8.65 14.54 12.98
C LEU A 145 9.80 14.17 12.06
N THR A 146 10.82 15.02 12.00
CA THR A 146 11.99 14.82 11.14
C THR A 146 13.26 14.92 11.95
N SER A 147 14.22 14.05 11.66
CA SER A 147 15.59 14.16 12.16
C SER A 147 16.51 13.89 10.98
N THR A 148 17.40 14.84 10.71
CA THR A 148 18.26 14.81 9.51
C THR A 148 19.74 14.76 9.86
N THR A 149 20.11 15.20 11.06
CA THR A 149 21.50 15.29 11.51
C THR A 149 21.87 14.21 12.52
N ILE A 150 20.91 13.74 13.33
CA ILE A 150 21.17 12.74 14.37
C ILE A 150 20.80 11.33 13.88
N ARG A 151 21.81 10.48 13.68
CA ARG A 151 21.59 9.08 13.25
C ARG A 151 20.94 8.20 14.31
N ASN A 152 21.35 8.36 15.56
CA ASN A 152 20.89 7.54 16.69
C ASN A 152 19.88 8.32 17.51
N ASN A 153 18.75 8.67 16.90
CA ASN A 153 17.65 9.33 17.59
C ASN A 153 16.60 8.30 18.05
N GLY A 154 15.90 8.61 19.14
CA GLY A 154 14.79 7.78 19.64
C GLY A 154 13.47 8.00 18.89
N LEU A 155 13.48 8.64 17.72
CA LEU A 155 12.28 9.18 17.07
C LEU A 155 11.28 8.10 16.69
N LEU A 156 11.75 6.94 16.21
CA LEU A 156 10.89 5.81 15.88
C LEU A 156 10.14 5.30 17.12
N GLY A 157 10.85 5.19 18.26
CA GLY A 157 10.24 4.78 19.52
C GLY A 157 9.23 5.79 20.02
N LEU A 158 9.59 7.08 19.97
CA LEU A 158 8.72 8.20 20.34
C LEU A 158 7.43 8.21 19.51
N ALA A 159 7.55 8.10 18.18
CA ALA A 159 6.40 8.09 17.25
C ALA A 159 5.44 6.92 17.50
N LEU A 160 5.94 5.79 18.03
CA LEU A 160 5.10 4.66 18.42
C LEU A 160 4.32 4.89 19.72
N CYS A 161 4.77 5.81 20.58
CA CYS A 161 4.11 6.16 21.84
C CYS A 161 2.99 7.19 21.69
N PHE A 162 3.02 8.04 20.65
CA PHE A 162 2.01 9.09 20.40
C PHE A 162 0.70 8.58 19.76
N LYS A 163 0.44 7.27 19.81
CA LYS A 163 -0.59 6.62 19.02
C LYS A 163 -2.01 6.90 19.48
#